data_AF-A0A8T7H4K4-F1
#
_entry.id   AF-A0A8T7H4K4-F1
#
_cell.length_a   1.000
_cell.length_b   1.000
_cell.length_c   1.000
_cell.angle_alpha   90.00
_cell.angle_beta   90.00
_cell.angle_gamma   90.00
#
_symmetry.space_group_name_H-M   'P 1'
#
loop_
_entity.id
_entity.type
_entity.pdbx_description
1 polymer ?
#
loop_
_entity_poly.entity_id
_entity_poly.type
_entity_poly.pdbx_seq_one_letter_code
_entity_poly.pdbx_strand_id
1 'polypeptide(L)'
;MYEITHNYDSSEELIINYMLKTGSSNDNFLTNYFMSTFQFYTNMNLASMDDEKINWIIIRDFKVNEENNLKFINQVEKNIDLNDYKKILVHNKDKMWGNTPDPINHRFRTNKDGTVVVYHLK
;
A
#
# COMPACT_ATOMS: atom_id res chain seq x y z
N MET A 1 -11.89 22.45 12.03
CA MET A 1 -12.20 22.53 10.58
C MET A 1 -10.92 22.43 9.75
N TYR A 2 -10.06 21.45 10.04
CA TYR A 2 -8.80 21.21 9.32
C TYR A 2 -8.88 19.88 8.54
N GLU A 3 -9.70 18.95 9.04
CA GLU A 3 -10.03 17.64 8.46
C GLU A 3 -10.82 17.69 7.15
N ILE A 4 -11.64 18.74 6.95
CA ILE A 4 -12.59 18.82 5.83
C ILE A 4 -11.95 19.51 4.60
N THR A 5 -10.80 20.18 4.77
CA THR A 5 -10.18 21.04 3.75
C THR A 5 -8.73 20.68 3.45
N HIS A 6 -8.27 19.47 3.79
CA HIS A 6 -6.89 19.08 3.48
C HIS A 6 -6.78 18.55 2.05
N ASN A 7 -5.74 18.95 1.33
CA ASN A 7 -5.41 18.49 -0.02
C ASN A 7 -4.38 17.35 0.02
N TYR A 8 -4.52 16.41 0.94
CA TYR A 8 -3.42 15.48 1.27
C TYR A 8 -3.74 14.07 0.84
N ASP A 9 -3.04 13.56 -0.16
CA ASP A 9 -3.02 12.13 -0.46
C ASP A 9 -2.02 11.44 0.47
N SER A 10 -2.49 10.69 1.47
CA SER A 10 -1.60 9.75 2.17
C SER A 10 -1.05 8.70 1.20
N SER A 11 0.00 7.97 1.56
CA SER A 11 0.48 6.92 0.65
C SER A 11 -0.58 5.83 0.43
N GLU A 12 -1.46 5.56 1.40
CA GLU A 12 -2.65 4.74 1.18
C GLU A 12 -3.58 5.32 0.12
N GLU A 13 -3.94 6.61 0.24
CA GLU A 13 -4.84 7.28 -0.68
C GLU A 13 -4.27 7.35 -2.10
N LEU A 14 -2.97 7.63 -2.24
CA LEU A 14 -2.29 7.57 -3.54
C LEU A 14 -2.38 6.17 -4.17
N ILE A 15 -2.15 5.12 -3.38
CA ILE A 15 -2.19 3.75 -3.87
C ILE A 15 -3.63 3.36 -4.22
N ILE A 16 -4.60 3.66 -3.36
CA ILE A 16 -6.03 3.41 -3.59
C ILE A 16 -6.50 4.13 -4.86
N ASN A 17 -6.21 5.42 -5.00
CA ASN A 17 -6.59 6.20 -6.18
C ASN A 17 -5.94 5.66 -7.45
N TYR A 18 -4.67 5.20 -7.35
CA TYR A 18 -4.00 4.56 -8.48
C TYR A 18 -4.65 3.21 -8.85
N MET A 19 -4.92 2.35 -7.87
CA MET A 19 -5.58 1.05 -8.06
C MET A 19 -6.99 1.22 -8.65
N LEU A 20 -7.78 2.17 -8.16
CA LEU A 20 -9.12 2.47 -8.70
C LEU A 20 -9.08 3.02 -10.13
N LYS A 21 -8.04 3.81 -10.47
CA LYS A 21 -7.89 4.41 -11.79
C LYS A 21 -7.45 3.40 -12.85
N THR A 22 -6.71 2.36 -12.46
CA THR A 22 -6.00 1.49 -13.41
C THR A 22 -6.36 0.01 -13.31
N GLY A 23 -6.91 -0.42 -12.18
CA GLY A 23 -7.35 -1.79 -11.92
C GLY A 23 -8.85 -1.98 -12.06
N SER A 24 -9.30 -3.18 -11.70
CA SER A 24 -10.70 -3.60 -11.68
C SER A 24 -11.12 -3.97 -10.26
N SER A 25 -12.37 -3.71 -9.87
CA SER A 25 -12.90 -4.16 -8.56
C SER A 25 -12.91 -5.68 -8.41
N ASN A 26 -12.79 -6.44 -9.51
CA ASN A 26 -12.66 -7.90 -9.49
C ASN A 26 -11.21 -8.38 -9.28
N ASP A 27 -10.24 -7.46 -9.29
CA ASP A 27 -8.85 -7.80 -8.99
C ASP A 27 -8.68 -8.19 -7.51
N ASN A 28 -7.59 -8.88 -7.22
CA ASN A 28 -7.16 -9.15 -5.86
C ASN A 28 -5.82 -8.45 -5.53
N PHE A 29 -5.53 -8.29 -4.24
CA PHE A 29 -4.30 -7.65 -3.81
C PHE A 29 -3.68 -8.36 -2.61
N LEU A 30 -2.35 -8.36 -2.58
CA LEU A 30 -1.55 -8.83 -1.47
C LEU A 30 -0.81 -7.62 -0.86
N THR A 31 -0.82 -7.48 0.47
CA THR A 31 -0.16 -6.36 1.15
C THR A 31 0.39 -6.78 2.51
N ASN A 32 1.50 -6.17 2.93
CA ASN A 32 2.04 -6.38 4.28
C ASN A 32 1.32 -5.55 5.35
N TYR A 33 0.56 -4.51 4.98
CA TYR A 33 -0.24 -3.71 5.92
C TYR A 33 -1.51 -3.13 5.32
N PHE A 34 -2.41 -2.68 6.19
CA PHE A 34 -3.65 -1.94 5.85
C PHE A 34 -4.60 -2.70 4.92
N MET A 35 -4.65 -4.03 5.06
CA MET A 35 -5.53 -4.93 4.31
C MET A 35 -6.98 -4.44 4.31
N SER A 36 -7.55 -4.15 5.48
CA SER A 36 -8.93 -3.67 5.62
C SER A 36 -9.18 -2.33 4.95
N THR A 37 -8.19 -1.42 4.97
CA THR A 37 -8.32 -0.11 4.32
C THR A 37 -8.40 -0.27 2.80
N PHE A 38 -7.47 -1.04 2.21
CA PHE A 38 -7.49 -1.28 0.78
C PHE A 38 -8.78 -1.97 0.35
N GLN A 39 -9.17 -3.05 1.04
CA GLN A 39 -10.41 -3.76 0.74
C GLN A 39 -11.65 -2.84 0.81
N PHE A 40 -11.74 -1.99 1.84
CA PHE A 40 -12.87 -1.09 2.03
C PHE A 40 -12.99 -0.04 0.92
N TYR A 41 -11.88 0.55 0.49
CA TYR A 41 -11.91 1.65 -0.49
C TYR A 41 -11.84 1.19 -1.95
N THR A 42 -11.32 0.00 -2.24
CA THR A 42 -11.20 -0.50 -3.63
C THR A 42 -12.25 -1.54 -4.00
N ASN A 43 -12.96 -2.13 -3.03
CA ASN A 43 -13.80 -3.32 -3.19
C ASN A 43 -13.08 -4.55 -3.77
N MET A 44 -11.75 -4.53 -3.86
CA MET A 44 -10.94 -5.66 -4.33
C MET A 44 -10.80 -6.73 -3.26
N ASN A 45 -10.59 -7.97 -3.68
CA ASN A 45 -10.41 -9.08 -2.75
C ASN A 45 -8.98 -9.13 -2.20
N LEU A 46 -8.84 -9.50 -0.93
CA LEU A 46 -7.54 -9.81 -0.37
C LEU A 46 -7.06 -11.16 -0.94
N ALA A 47 -5.84 -11.18 -1.47
CA ALA A 47 -5.17 -12.37 -1.97
C ALA A 47 -4.41 -13.11 -0.86
N SER A 48 -4.23 -14.40 -1.05
CA SER A 48 -3.27 -15.25 -0.32
C SER A 48 -1.99 -15.44 -1.14
N MET A 49 -0.89 -15.80 -0.48
CA MET A 49 0.37 -16.13 -1.15
C MET A 49 0.25 -17.39 -2.04
N ASP A 50 -0.75 -18.25 -1.77
CA ASP A 50 -1.01 -19.48 -2.51
C ASP A 50 -1.99 -19.28 -3.70
N ASP A 51 -2.47 -18.06 -3.92
CA ASP A 51 -3.40 -17.79 -5.02
C ASP A 51 -2.69 -17.92 -6.37
N GLU A 52 -3.33 -18.58 -7.34
CA GLU A 52 -2.77 -18.82 -8.68
C GLU A 52 -2.47 -17.50 -9.44
N LYS A 53 -3.18 -16.43 -9.09
CA LYS A 53 -3.03 -15.12 -9.70
C LYS A 53 -3.19 -14.04 -8.65
N ILE A 54 -2.22 -13.12 -8.59
CA ILE A 54 -2.27 -11.93 -7.75
C ILE A 54 -2.15 -10.72 -8.68
N ASN A 55 -3.16 -9.84 -8.70
CA ASN A 55 -3.12 -8.67 -9.58
C ASN A 55 -2.21 -7.56 -9.02
N TRP A 56 -2.24 -7.38 -7.70
CA TRP A 56 -1.57 -6.29 -7.00
C TRP A 56 -0.73 -6.79 -5.84
N ILE A 57 0.53 -6.38 -5.76
CA ILE A 57 1.39 -6.63 -4.58
C ILE A 57 1.88 -5.29 -4.05
N ILE A 58 1.50 -4.98 -2.82
CA ILE A 58 1.73 -3.70 -2.17
C ILE A 58 2.73 -3.91 -1.03
N ILE A 59 3.93 -3.36 -1.17
CA ILE A 59 4.99 -3.47 -0.18
C ILE A 59 5.23 -2.10 0.43
N ARG A 60 4.83 -1.95 1.69
CA ARG A 60 5.00 -0.72 2.47
C ARG A 60 6.16 -0.87 3.43
N ASP A 61 7.16 0.01 3.34
CA ASP A 61 8.34 -0.04 4.20
C ASP A 61 8.14 0.79 5.48
N PHE A 62 7.74 0.13 6.56
CA PHE A 62 7.69 0.71 7.89
C PHE A 62 8.90 0.29 8.72
N LYS A 63 9.75 1.27 9.09
CA LYS A 63 10.94 1.04 9.94
C LYS A 63 10.67 0.41 11.31
N VAL A 64 9.43 0.48 11.81
CA VAL A 64 9.09 -0.08 13.14
C VAL A 64 8.96 -1.59 13.13
N ASN A 65 8.97 -2.24 11.96
CA ASN A 65 8.91 -3.70 11.88
C ASN A 65 9.67 -4.25 10.67
N GLU A 66 10.95 -3.86 10.55
CA GLU A 66 11.83 -4.25 9.44
C GLU A 66 11.91 -5.77 9.27
N GLU A 67 11.94 -6.55 10.35
CA GLU A 67 12.00 -8.01 10.26
C GLU A 67 10.75 -8.61 9.60
N ASN A 68 9.56 -8.15 9.95
CA ASN A 68 8.33 -8.63 9.32
C ASN A 68 8.22 -8.15 7.86
N ASN A 69 8.67 -6.94 7.56
CA ASN A 69 8.71 -6.44 6.18
C ASN A 69 9.63 -7.30 5.33
N LEU A 70 10.83 -7.60 5.83
CA LEU A 70 11.80 -8.47 5.15
C LEU A 70 11.25 -9.89 4.98
N LYS A 71 10.58 -10.46 5.98
CA LYS A 71 9.91 -11.76 5.86
C LYS A 71 8.86 -11.76 4.75
N PHE A 72 8.02 -10.74 4.69
CA PHE A 72 7.01 -10.62 3.64
C PHE A 72 7.63 -10.48 2.26
N ILE A 73 8.64 -9.61 2.11
CA ILE A 73 9.39 -9.42 0.85
C ILE A 73 10.00 -10.75 0.40
N ASN A 74 10.70 -11.45 1.29
CA ASN A 74 11.31 -12.75 0.99
C ASN A 74 10.27 -13.80 0.58
N GLN A 75 9.08 -13.79 1.18
CA GLN A 75 7.99 -14.70 0.79
C GLN A 75 7.44 -14.36 -0.60
N VAL A 76 7.26 -13.08 -0.90
CA VAL A 76 6.84 -12.62 -2.23
C VAL A 76 7.88 -13.03 -3.28
N GLU A 77 9.15 -12.72 -3.06
CA GLU A 77 10.23 -13.05 -4.01
C GLU A 77 10.43 -14.56 -4.19
N LYS A 78 10.11 -15.36 -3.18
CA LYS A 78 10.21 -16.83 -3.26
C LYS A 78 9.07 -17.47 -4.05
N ASN A 79 7.85 -16.94 -3.91
CA ASN A 79 6.64 -17.59 -4.41
C ASN A 79 6.06 -16.93 -5.67
N ILE A 80 6.47 -15.70 -5.97
CA ILE A 80 5.90 -14.90 -7.05
C ILE A 80 7.01 -14.40 -7.97
N ASP A 81 6.90 -14.68 -9.27
CA ASP A 81 7.82 -14.12 -10.26
C ASP A 81 7.51 -12.64 -10.51
N LEU A 82 8.29 -11.76 -9.87
CA LEU A 82 8.11 -10.32 -9.99
C LEU A 82 8.41 -9.77 -11.40
N ASN A 83 8.99 -10.56 -12.30
CA ASN A 83 9.18 -10.15 -13.70
C ASN A 83 7.86 -10.03 -14.48
N ASP A 84 6.80 -10.71 -14.03
CA ASP A 84 5.46 -10.59 -14.60
C ASP A 84 4.76 -9.28 -14.22
N TYR A 85 5.37 -8.51 -13.32
CA TYR A 85 4.78 -7.30 -12.77
C TYR A 85 5.51 -6.05 -13.26
N LYS A 86 4.74 -4.96 -13.35
CA LYS A 86 5.24 -3.61 -13.47
C LYS A 86 5.45 -3.02 -12.07
N LYS A 87 6.69 -2.65 -11.77
CA LYS A 87 7.04 -1.92 -10.54
C LYS A 87 6.63 -0.45 -10.65
N ILE A 88 5.93 0.04 -9.64
CA ILE A 88 5.45 1.41 -9.49
C ILE A 88 6.02 1.93 -8.17
N LEU A 89 6.74 3.06 -8.24
CA LEU A 89 7.26 3.74 -7.08
C LEU A 89 6.34 4.91 -6.73
N VAL A 90 5.72 4.84 -5.56
CA VAL A 90 4.93 5.94 -5.01
C VAL A 90 5.85 6.72 -4.08
N HIS A 91 6.29 7.90 -4.54
CA HIS A 91 7.18 8.79 -3.79
C HIS A 91 6.40 9.58 -2.74
N ASN A 92 6.07 8.92 -1.62
CA ASN A 92 5.47 9.53 -0.45
C ASN A 92 5.94 8.77 0.81
N LYS A 93 6.23 9.48 1.91
CA LYS A 93 6.58 8.82 3.16
C LYS A 93 5.34 8.20 3.75
N ASP A 94 5.43 6.91 3.98
CA ASP A 94 4.46 6.24 4.81
C ASP A 94 4.48 6.81 6.24
N LYS A 95 3.33 7.33 6.70
CA LYS A 95 3.25 7.95 8.02
C LYS A 95 2.66 6.98 9.01
N MET A 96 3.53 6.41 9.85
CA MET A 96 3.09 5.61 10.99
C MET A 96 2.15 6.40 11.87
N TRP A 97 1.11 5.71 12.34
CA TRP A 97 0.10 6.25 13.23
C TRP A 97 -0.59 7.51 12.65
N GLY A 98 -0.78 7.61 11.34
CA GLY A 98 -1.52 8.73 10.76
C GLY A 98 -2.91 8.97 11.40
N ASN A 99 -3.49 7.93 12.01
CA ASN A 99 -4.76 7.97 12.75
C ASN A 99 -4.63 8.33 14.25
N THR A 100 -3.42 8.63 14.78
CA THR A 100 -3.31 9.10 16.17
C THR A 100 -3.80 10.55 16.30
N PRO A 101 -4.49 10.90 17.40
CA PRO A 101 -4.86 12.28 17.71
C PRO A 101 -3.65 13.17 18.03
N ASP A 102 -2.45 12.61 18.20
CA ASP A 102 -1.21 13.37 18.40
C ASP A 102 -0.88 14.20 17.15
N PRO A 103 -0.87 15.56 17.23
CA PRO A 103 -0.58 16.45 16.11
C PRO A 103 0.75 16.20 15.39
N ILE A 104 1.75 15.65 16.08
CA ILE A 104 3.05 15.33 15.49
C ILE A 104 2.90 14.20 14.45
N ASN A 105 2.04 13.24 14.76
CA ASN A 105 1.86 12.00 14.03
C ASN A 105 0.55 11.99 13.19
N HIS A 106 -0.32 12.97 13.39
CA HIS A 106 -1.60 13.13 12.71
C HIS A 106 -1.48 13.17 11.18
N ARG A 107 -2.44 12.53 10.49
CA ARG A 107 -2.58 12.43 9.02
C ARG A 107 -2.47 13.76 8.24
N PHE A 108 -2.67 14.92 8.89
CA PHE A 108 -2.72 16.23 8.21
C PHE A 108 -1.38 16.97 8.13
N ARG A 109 -0.26 16.32 8.44
CA ARG A 109 1.08 16.91 8.31
C ARG A 109 1.85 16.25 7.16
N THR A 110 2.09 17.02 6.10
CA THR A 110 2.82 16.58 4.90
C THR A 110 4.24 16.15 5.21
N ASN A 111 4.58 14.91 4.86
CA ASN A 111 5.95 14.41 4.88
C ASN A 111 6.29 13.80 3.52
N LYS A 112 7.21 14.45 2.78
CA LYS A 112 7.58 14.07 1.40
C LYS A 112 8.74 13.06 1.34
N ASP A 113 9.26 12.61 2.47
CA ASP A 113 10.51 11.82 2.52
C ASP A 113 10.29 10.30 2.68
N GLY A 114 9.96 9.58 1.60
CA GLY A 114 9.90 8.10 1.60
C GLY A 114 9.41 7.48 0.29
N THR A 115 9.39 6.14 0.22
CA THR A 115 9.05 5.37 -0.99
C THR A 115 8.15 4.18 -0.63
N VAL A 116 6.99 4.06 -1.28
CA VAL A 116 6.17 2.84 -1.28
C VAL A 116 6.31 2.14 -2.62
N VAL A 117 6.44 0.81 -2.60
CA VAL A 117 6.59 0.01 -3.82
C VAL A 117 5.30 -0.77 -4.07
N VAL A 118 4.73 -0.57 -5.25
CA VAL A 118 3.56 -1.30 -5.73
C VAL A 118 3.95 -2.08 -6.98
N TYR A 119 3.53 -3.33 -7.08
CA TYR A 119 3.67 -4.15 -8.27
C TYR A 119 2.27 -4.42 -8.83
N HIS A 120 2.09 -4.17 -10.11
CA HIS A 120 0.85 -4.46 -10.84
C HIS A 120 1.14 -5.46 -11.95
N LEU A 121 0.37 -6.54 -12.04
CA LEU A 121 0.53 -7.55 -13.09
C LEU A 121 0.39 -6.89 -14.48
N LYS A 122 1.26 -7.28 -15.43
CA LYS A 122 1.31 -6.71 -16.78
C LYS A 122 0.06 -6.99 -17.62
#